data_AF-A0A1I8AML9-F1
#
_entry.id   AF-A0A1I8AML9-F1
#
_cell.length_a   1.000
_cell.length_b   1.000
_cell.length_c   1.000
_cell.angle_alpha   90.00
_cell.angle_beta   90.00
_cell.angle_gamma   90.00
#
_symmetry.space_group_name_H-M   'P 1'
#
loop_
_entity.id
_entity.type
_entity.pdbx_description
1 polymer ?
#
loop_
_entity_poly.entity_id
_entity_poly.type
_entity_poly.pdbx_seq_one_letter_code
_entity_poly.pdbx_strand_id
1 'polypeptide(L)'
;MFRVAFETAKLVRNPMESEIAQGRRTLYDSWIHYFPSVFDFLPDCPEMTPPTGSSDHAAFLNFIGVPIIDFTYRNASWREYPLYHTLYETPFLNEHIFDHNRMSVHRAVGEYWALLAKAFADADVLPVNVTVYAQAIALNYVPKLKKDLQALAKEFHEAKAAIKQVELLARDAQVRVSSEELLFSRRPSHHTEPFDTTGIPLSPPSTADSWPWIAAS
;
A
#
# COMPACT_ATOMS: atom_id res chain seq x y z
N MET A 1 7.19 -4.16 -2.52
CA MET A 1 6.35 -3.35 -3.42
C MET A 1 5.82 -2.07 -2.78
N PHE A 2 5.86 -1.93 -1.45
CA PHE A 2 5.50 -0.69 -0.72
C PHE A 2 5.93 0.60 -1.42
N ARG A 3 7.23 0.74 -1.75
CA ARG A 3 7.76 1.97 -2.37
C ARG A 3 7.10 2.32 -3.71
N VAL A 4 7.02 1.36 -4.64
CA VAL A 4 6.41 1.64 -5.96
C VAL A 4 4.90 1.93 -5.82
N ALA A 5 4.21 1.34 -4.83
CA ALA A 5 2.82 1.64 -4.55
C ALA A 5 2.63 3.11 -4.16
N PHE A 6 3.27 3.57 -3.07
CA PHE A 6 3.02 4.93 -2.59
C PHE A 6 3.68 6.01 -3.45
N GLU A 7 4.81 5.73 -4.13
CA GLU A 7 5.40 6.69 -5.08
C GLU A 7 4.51 6.89 -6.30
N THR A 8 3.90 5.81 -6.82
CA THR A 8 2.92 5.93 -7.92
C THR A 8 1.67 6.70 -7.49
N ALA A 9 1.24 6.55 -6.23
CA ALA A 9 0.08 7.27 -5.70
C ALA A 9 0.30 8.79 -5.61
N LYS A 10 1.55 9.26 -5.52
CA LYS A 10 1.88 10.70 -5.58
C LYS A 10 1.67 11.30 -6.97
N LEU A 11 1.67 10.48 -8.02
CA LEU A 11 1.52 10.95 -9.40
C LEU A 11 0.06 11.19 -9.79
N VAL A 12 -0.89 10.60 -9.05
CA VAL A 12 -2.31 10.67 -9.38
C VAL A 12 -2.98 11.73 -8.53
N ARG A 13 -3.71 12.63 -9.20
CA ARG A 13 -4.48 13.68 -8.54
C ARG A 13 -5.60 13.08 -7.69
N ASN A 14 -5.81 13.66 -6.52
CA ASN A 14 -6.93 13.30 -5.66
C ASN A 14 -8.27 13.62 -6.38
N PRO A 15 -9.20 12.68 -6.51
CA PRO A 15 -10.51 12.94 -7.13
C PRO A 15 -11.47 13.73 -6.23
N MET A 16 -11.20 13.80 -4.91
CA MET A 16 -12.11 14.39 -3.93
C MET A 16 -11.87 15.88 -3.72
N GLU A 17 -12.83 16.72 -4.09
CA GLU A 17 -12.71 18.17 -3.96
C GLU A 17 -12.55 18.62 -2.50
N SER A 18 -13.23 17.96 -1.57
CA SER A 18 -13.13 18.24 -0.13
C SER A 18 -11.73 17.97 0.43
N GLU A 19 -11.01 17.00 -0.11
CA GLU A 19 -9.62 16.70 0.26
C GLU A 19 -8.64 17.69 -0.32
N ILE A 20 -8.83 18.02 -1.60
CA ILE A 20 -8.03 19.02 -2.28
C ILE A 20 -8.13 20.35 -1.53
N ALA A 21 -9.34 20.73 -1.09
CA ALA A 21 -9.58 21.93 -0.29
C ALA A 21 -8.84 21.91 1.06
N GLN A 22 -8.58 20.73 1.61
CA GLN A 22 -7.79 20.52 2.82
C GLN A 22 -6.29 20.32 2.55
N GLY A 23 -5.84 20.57 1.32
CA GLY A 23 -4.43 20.50 0.92
C GLY A 23 -3.94 19.12 0.47
N ARG A 24 -4.81 18.11 0.43
CA ARG A 24 -4.47 16.74 0.01
C ARG A 24 -4.70 16.58 -1.50
N ARG A 25 -3.65 16.84 -2.28
CA ARG A 25 -3.74 17.05 -3.74
C ARG A 25 -3.61 15.75 -4.54
N THR A 26 -3.00 14.73 -3.95
CA THR A 26 -2.72 13.43 -4.58
C THR A 26 -3.41 12.30 -3.84
N LEU A 27 -3.51 11.13 -4.48
CA LEU A 27 -3.99 9.92 -3.80
C LEU A 27 -3.14 9.59 -2.58
N TYR A 28 -1.82 9.78 -2.69
CA TYR A 28 -0.88 9.62 -1.58
C TYR A 28 -1.23 10.49 -0.37
N ASP A 29 -1.55 11.78 -0.59
CA ASP A 29 -1.78 12.72 0.52
C ASP A 29 -2.99 12.31 1.39
N SER A 30 -4.08 11.83 0.77
CA SER A 30 -5.20 11.26 1.52
C SER A 30 -4.87 9.91 2.12
N TRP A 31 -4.17 9.05 1.38
CA TRP A 31 -3.83 7.72 1.86
C TRP A 31 -2.98 7.77 3.13
N ILE A 32 -1.88 8.52 3.15
CA ILE A 32 -1.01 8.65 4.34
C ILE A 32 -1.73 9.34 5.50
N HIS A 33 -2.68 10.24 5.21
CA HIS A 33 -3.43 10.95 6.24
C HIS A 33 -4.37 10.01 7.01
N TYR A 34 -5.12 9.15 6.31
CA TYR A 34 -6.08 8.23 6.94
C TYR A 34 -5.45 6.93 7.42
N PHE A 35 -4.39 6.49 6.75
CA PHE A 35 -3.70 5.24 7.02
C PHE A 35 -2.19 5.52 7.16
N PRO A 36 -1.76 6.14 8.29
CA PRO A 36 -0.36 6.48 8.51
C PRO A 36 0.51 5.24 8.64
N SER A 37 1.83 5.39 8.46
CA SER A 37 2.75 4.27 8.56
C SER A 37 2.69 3.55 9.90
N VAL A 38 2.76 2.22 9.84
CA VAL A 38 2.95 1.33 10.99
C VAL A 38 4.41 0.88 11.16
N PHE A 39 5.31 1.39 10.30
CA PHE A 39 6.73 1.04 10.29
C PHE A 39 7.60 2.25 10.64
N ASP A 40 8.28 2.21 11.78
CA ASP A 40 9.20 3.26 12.21
C ASP A 40 10.34 3.52 11.19
N PHE A 41 10.78 2.46 10.50
CA PHE A 41 11.84 2.54 9.49
C PHE A 41 11.36 3.04 8.11
N LEU A 42 10.05 3.24 7.94
CA LEU A 42 9.46 3.73 6.70
C LEU A 42 8.25 4.65 6.98
N PRO A 43 8.47 5.83 7.60
CA PRO A 43 7.41 6.70 8.10
C PRO A 43 6.55 7.32 6.99
N ASP A 44 7.11 7.50 5.80
CA ASP A 44 6.40 8.06 4.64
C ASP A 44 5.54 7.02 3.89
N CYS A 45 5.54 5.77 4.33
CA CYS A 45 4.73 4.74 3.69
C CYS A 45 3.35 4.69 4.35
N PRO A 46 2.25 4.90 3.60
CA PRO A 46 0.93 4.62 4.12
C PRO A 46 0.83 3.18 4.60
N GLU A 47 -0.05 2.92 5.57
CA GLU A 47 -0.32 1.55 6.00
C GLU A 47 -0.76 0.72 4.79
N MET A 48 -0.04 -0.39 4.58
CA MET A 48 -0.42 -1.45 3.65
C MET A 48 -0.43 -2.75 4.44
N THR A 49 -1.63 -3.25 4.70
CA THR A 49 -1.82 -4.52 5.39
C THR A 49 -1.61 -5.67 4.42
N PRO A 50 -1.14 -6.85 4.84
CA PRO A 50 -1.10 -8.00 3.94
C PRO A 50 -2.44 -8.22 3.24
N PRO A 51 -2.47 -8.60 1.95
CA PRO A 51 -3.69 -8.89 1.24
C PRO A 51 -4.51 -9.95 1.98
N THR A 52 -5.79 -9.66 2.20
CA THR A 52 -6.72 -10.55 2.91
C THR A 52 -8.00 -10.72 2.11
N GLY A 53 -8.74 -11.78 2.42
CA GLY A 53 -10.03 -12.05 1.79
C GLY A 53 -9.96 -13.10 0.69
N SER A 54 -11.08 -13.28 -0.01
CA SER A 54 -11.28 -14.27 -1.06
C SER A 54 -11.34 -13.63 -2.44
N SER A 55 -10.33 -12.84 -2.78
CA SER A 55 -10.16 -12.29 -4.13
C SER A 55 -9.19 -13.16 -4.94
N ASP A 56 -9.12 -12.95 -6.26
CA ASP A 56 -8.35 -13.78 -7.18
C ASP A 56 -6.84 -13.76 -6.90
N HIS A 57 -6.35 -12.72 -6.21
CA HIS A 57 -4.95 -12.62 -5.80
C HIS A 57 -4.50 -13.75 -4.86
N ALA A 58 -5.43 -14.44 -4.18
CA ALA A 58 -5.10 -15.43 -3.15
C ALA A 58 -4.28 -16.61 -3.71
N ALA A 59 -4.59 -17.09 -4.91
CA ALA A 59 -3.81 -18.16 -5.54
C ALA A 59 -2.39 -17.69 -5.89
N PHE A 60 -2.24 -16.44 -6.34
CA PHE A 60 -0.95 -15.84 -6.67
C PHE A 60 -0.06 -15.74 -5.44
N LEU A 61 -0.59 -15.22 -4.33
CA LEU A 61 0.18 -15.03 -3.11
C LEU A 61 0.43 -16.35 -2.36
N ASN A 62 -0.62 -17.14 -2.10
CA ASN A 62 -0.56 -18.26 -1.16
C ASN A 62 -0.08 -19.57 -1.78
N PHE A 63 -0.27 -19.76 -3.10
CA PHE A 63 0.06 -21.02 -3.75
C PHE A 63 1.35 -20.94 -4.57
N ILE A 64 1.49 -19.93 -5.44
CA ILE A 64 2.66 -19.81 -6.32
C ILE A 64 3.74 -18.85 -5.80
N GLY A 65 3.45 -18.06 -4.76
CA GLY A 65 4.43 -17.14 -4.15
C GLY A 65 4.76 -15.92 -5.02
N VAL A 66 3.84 -15.48 -5.88
CA VAL A 66 3.99 -14.26 -6.67
C VAL A 66 3.58 -13.06 -5.80
N PRO A 67 4.43 -12.02 -5.69
CA PRO A 67 4.06 -10.79 -5.00
C PRO A 67 2.87 -10.11 -5.69
N ILE A 68 1.88 -9.66 -4.90
CA ILE A 68 0.69 -8.96 -5.41
C ILE A 68 0.53 -7.58 -4.75
N ILE A 69 -0.21 -6.70 -5.41
CA ILE A 69 -0.76 -5.47 -4.82
C ILE A 69 -2.27 -5.54 -5.04
N ASP A 70 -3.04 -5.46 -3.97
CA ASP A 70 -4.49 -5.30 -4.02
C ASP A 70 -4.84 -3.90 -3.49
N PHE A 71 -5.76 -3.19 -4.12
CA PHE A 71 -6.09 -1.85 -3.68
C PHE A 71 -7.54 -1.50 -3.97
N THR A 72 -8.09 -0.67 -3.10
CA THR A 72 -9.48 -0.24 -3.16
C THR A 72 -9.61 1.20 -2.73
N TYR A 73 -10.56 1.91 -3.32
CA TYR A 73 -10.98 3.22 -2.86
C TYR A 73 -12.16 3.02 -1.91
N ARG A 74 -11.93 3.18 -0.60
CA ARG A 74 -12.88 2.91 0.48
C ARG A 74 -12.95 4.00 1.53
N ASN A 75 -14.02 3.92 2.32
CA ASN A 75 -14.18 4.70 3.53
C ASN A 75 -13.11 4.28 4.57
N ALA A 76 -12.54 5.25 5.31
CA ALA A 76 -11.58 4.97 6.38
C ALA A 76 -12.23 4.29 7.60
N SER A 77 -13.47 4.66 7.92
CA SER A 77 -14.18 4.19 9.11
C SER A 77 -14.72 2.78 8.94
N TRP A 78 -15.12 2.37 7.74
CA TRP A 78 -15.80 1.09 7.50
C TRP A 78 -15.00 0.20 6.54
N ARG A 79 -15.02 -1.11 6.77
CA ARG A 79 -14.28 -2.09 5.97
C ARG A 79 -15.06 -2.58 4.75
N GLU A 80 -16.36 -2.76 4.90
CA GLU A 80 -17.29 -3.15 3.83
C GLU A 80 -18.36 -2.08 3.68
N TYR A 81 -18.92 -1.94 2.48
CA TYR A 81 -20.05 -1.05 2.26
C TYR A 81 -21.38 -1.80 2.47
N PRO A 82 -22.44 -1.12 2.91
CA PRO A 82 -23.69 -1.78 3.37
C PRO A 82 -24.43 -2.63 2.34
N LEU A 83 -24.13 -2.47 1.05
CA LEU A 83 -24.88 -3.10 -0.05
C LEU A 83 -24.16 -4.29 -0.67
N TYR A 84 -23.01 -4.70 -0.14
CA TYR A 84 -22.21 -5.81 -0.63
C TYR A 84 -23.00 -7.14 -0.70
N HIS A 85 -22.94 -7.86 -1.83
CA HIS A 85 -23.72 -9.07 -2.14
C HIS A 85 -25.25 -8.89 -2.03
N THR A 86 -25.76 -7.72 -2.38
CA THR A 86 -27.20 -7.48 -2.40
C THR A 86 -27.70 -7.14 -3.81
N LEU A 87 -29.01 -7.23 -4.01
CA LEU A 87 -29.65 -6.78 -5.26
C LEU A 87 -29.45 -5.28 -5.54
N TYR A 88 -29.02 -4.51 -4.54
CA TYR A 88 -28.88 -3.06 -4.63
C TYR A 88 -27.50 -2.61 -5.14
N GLU A 89 -26.61 -3.54 -5.49
CA GLU A 89 -25.35 -3.27 -6.20
C GLU A 89 -25.62 -2.95 -7.67
N THR A 90 -26.19 -1.78 -7.90
CA THR A 90 -26.65 -1.31 -9.21
C THR A 90 -25.73 -0.22 -9.76
N PRO A 91 -25.71 0.03 -11.08
CA PRO A 91 -24.98 1.18 -11.64
C PRO A 91 -25.34 2.51 -10.98
N PHE A 92 -26.62 2.67 -10.60
CA PHE A 92 -27.12 3.84 -9.89
C PHE A 92 -26.34 4.14 -8.60
N LEU A 93 -25.97 3.10 -7.83
CA LEU A 93 -25.19 3.25 -6.60
C LEU A 93 -23.84 3.93 -6.87
N ASN A 94 -23.13 3.49 -7.90
CA ASN A 94 -21.83 4.07 -8.25
C ASN A 94 -22.00 5.48 -8.83
N GLU A 95 -22.94 5.67 -9.76
CA GLU A 95 -23.14 6.94 -10.47
C GLU A 95 -23.74 8.07 -9.62
N HIS A 96 -24.49 7.74 -8.56
CA HIS A 96 -25.27 8.74 -7.81
C HIS A 96 -24.93 8.81 -6.32
N ILE A 97 -24.20 7.83 -5.78
CA ILE A 97 -23.88 7.79 -4.34
C ILE A 97 -22.37 7.72 -4.11
N PHE A 98 -21.65 6.78 -4.74
CA PHE A 98 -20.22 6.61 -4.45
C PHE A 98 -19.29 7.51 -5.27
N ASP A 99 -19.59 7.72 -6.55
CA ASP A 99 -18.70 8.43 -7.47
C ASP A 99 -19.51 9.36 -8.40
N HIS A 100 -20.34 10.17 -7.75
CA HIS A 100 -21.27 11.09 -8.41
C HIS A 100 -20.58 12.25 -9.15
N ASN A 101 -19.30 12.49 -8.90
CA ASN A 101 -18.52 13.47 -9.65
C ASN A 101 -17.95 12.84 -10.94
N ARG A 102 -18.83 12.47 -11.87
CA ARG A 102 -18.47 11.96 -13.21
C ARG A 102 -17.48 10.79 -13.17
N MET A 103 -17.65 9.85 -12.25
CA MET A 103 -16.76 8.70 -12.10
C MET A 103 -15.27 9.08 -11.83
N SER A 104 -15.04 10.23 -11.18
CA SER A 104 -13.70 10.74 -10.88
C SER A 104 -12.87 9.79 -10.02
N VAL A 105 -13.49 9.10 -9.06
CA VAL A 105 -12.82 8.14 -8.17
C VAL A 105 -12.39 6.92 -8.97
N HIS A 106 -13.28 6.31 -9.73
CA HIS A 106 -12.97 5.17 -10.60
C HIS A 106 -11.91 5.52 -11.64
N ARG A 107 -11.96 6.74 -12.20
CA ARG A 107 -10.92 7.24 -13.09
C ARG A 107 -9.56 7.31 -12.38
N ALA A 108 -9.49 7.88 -11.18
CA ALA A 108 -8.24 7.98 -10.42
C ALA A 108 -7.67 6.59 -10.05
N VAL A 109 -8.53 5.65 -9.67
CA VAL A 109 -8.15 4.24 -9.42
C VAL A 109 -7.62 3.57 -10.69
N GLY A 110 -8.28 3.79 -11.83
CA GLY A 110 -7.82 3.27 -13.12
C GLY A 110 -6.49 3.88 -13.58
N GLU A 111 -6.30 5.18 -13.37
CA GLU A 111 -5.04 5.88 -13.64
C GLU A 111 -3.91 5.32 -12.76
N TYR A 112 -4.16 5.13 -11.46
CA TYR A 112 -3.21 4.53 -10.53
C TYR A 112 -2.83 3.10 -10.93
N TRP A 113 -3.82 2.27 -11.29
CA TRP A 113 -3.59 0.91 -11.80
C TRP A 113 -2.69 0.92 -13.04
N ALA A 114 -2.99 1.79 -14.01
CA ALA A 114 -2.26 1.86 -15.27
C ALA A 114 -0.81 2.33 -15.06
N LEU A 115 -0.59 3.30 -14.18
CA LEU A 115 0.75 3.77 -13.81
C LEU A 115 1.55 2.70 -13.08
N LEU A 116 0.92 1.93 -12.17
CA LEU A 116 1.56 0.80 -11.52
C LEU A 116 1.96 -0.27 -12.54
N ALA A 117 1.03 -0.68 -13.41
CA ALA A 117 1.30 -1.66 -14.45
C ALA A 117 2.46 -1.21 -15.35
N LYS A 118 2.45 0.05 -15.77
CA LYS A 118 3.54 0.66 -16.53
C LYS A 118 4.87 0.63 -15.78
N ALA A 119 4.88 0.99 -14.49
CA ALA A 119 6.10 0.98 -13.68
C ALA A 119 6.74 -0.40 -13.55
N PHE A 120 5.96 -1.48 -13.65
CA PHE A 120 6.48 -2.85 -13.69
C PHE A 120 6.83 -3.32 -15.11
N ALA A 121 6.06 -2.92 -16.12
CA ALA A 121 6.25 -3.35 -17.50
C ALA A 121 7.48 -2.71 -18.16
N ASP A 122 7.75 -1.43 -17.88
CA ASP A 122 8.81 -0.65 -18.51
C ASP A 122 10.15 -0.72 -17.74
N ALA A 123 10.20 -1.40 -16.60
CA ALA A 123 11.37 -1.37 -15.72
C ALA A 123 12.47 -2.35 -16.17
N ASP A 124 13.66 -1.82 -16.46
CA ASP A 124 14.88 -2.62 -16.69
C ASP A 124 15.23 -3.49 -15.46
N VAL A 125 14.94 -2.97 -14.27
CA VAL A 125 15.13 -3.65 -12.99
C VAL A 125 13.83 -3.56 -12.21
N LEU A 126 13.29 -4.71 -11.78
CA LEU A 126 12.04 -4.76 -11.04
C LEU A 126 12.03 -3.77 -9.85
N PRO A 127 10.99 -2.93 -9.69
CA PRO A 127 10.91 -1.92 -8.64
C PRO A 127 10.51 -2.53 -7.28
N VAL A 128 11.17 -3.62 -6.89
CA VAL A 128 10.94 -4.34 -5.64
C VAL A 128 12.11 -4.10 -4.69
N ASN A 129 11.81 -3.45 -3.55
CA ASN A 129 12.76 -3.30 -2.46
C ASN A 129 12.55 -4.43 -1.43
N VAL A 130 13.50 -5.36 -1.38
CA VAL A 130 13.48 -6.49 -0.44
C VAL A 130 13.97 -6.11 0.96
N THR A 131 14.66 -4.97 1.10
CA THR A 131 15.12 -4.46 2.40
C THR A 131 13.96 -4.04 3.29
N VAL A 132 12.92 -3.42 2.72
CA VAL A 132 11.67 -3.11 3.45
C VAL A 132 11.04 -4.40 4.01
N TYR A 133 11.04 -5.48 3.23
CA TYR A 133 10.52 -6.78 3.67
C TYR A 133 11.38 -7.40 4.77
N ALA A 134 12.71 -7.36 4.63
CA ALA A 134 13.64 -7.84 5.64
C ALA A 134 13.52 -7.06 6.96
N GLN A 135 13.39 -5.73 6.89
CA GLN A 135 13.14 -4.88 8.05
C GLN A 135 11.82 -5.23 8.73
N ALA A 136 10.73 -5.39 7.97
CA ALA A 136 9.44 -5.79 8.52
C ALA A 136 9.51 -7.14 9.25
N ILE A 137 10.18 -8.15 8.66
CA ILE A 137 10.42 -9.44 9.31
C ILE A 137 11.17 -9.26 10.63
N ALA A 138 12.33 -8.60 10.58
CA ALA A 138 13.22 -8.49 11.73
C ALA A 138 12.65 -7.66 12.88
N LEU A 139 11.93 -6.58 12.56
CA LEU A 139 11.53 -5.57 13.53
C LEU A 139 10.06 -5.74 13.99
N ASN A 140 9.16 -6.20 13.13
CA ASN A 140 7.73 -6.23 13.44
C ASN A 140 7.19 -7.65 13.67
N TYR A 141 7.54 -8.61 12.81
CA TYR A 141 6.95 -9.96 12.87
C TYR A 141 7.68 -10.91 13.80
N VAL A 142 9.01 -11.03 13.66
CA VAL A 142 9.81 -12.00 14.41
C VAL A 142 9.80 -11.75 15.93
N PRO A 143 9.89 -10.51 16.45
CA PRO A 143 9.90 -10.30 17.91
C PRO A 143 8.63 -10.82 18.60
N LYS A 144 7.46 -10.57 17.99
CA LYS A 144 6.17 -11.09 18.49
C LYS A 144 6.11 -12.61 18.39
N LEU A 145 6.44 -13.18 17.22
CA LEU A 145 6.44 -14.62 17.01
C LEU A 145 7.38 -15.35 17.96
N LYS A 146 8.57 -14.81 18.22
CA LYS A 146 9.54 -15.37 19.17
C LYS A 146 8.97 -15.42 20.57
N LYS A 147 8.31 -14.35 21.03
CA LYS A 147 7.66 -14.29 22.35
C LYS A 147 6.55 -15.35 22.47
N ASP A 148 5.71 -15.48 21.44
CA ASP A 148 4.61 -16.44 21.43
C ASP A 148 5.12 -17.89 21.43
N LEU A 149 6.16 -18.19 20.64
CA LEU A 149 6.81 -19.50 20.64
C LEU A 149 7.53 -19.82 21.95
N GLN A 150 8.13 -18.83 22.62
CA GLN A 150 8.75 -19.02 23.94
C GLN A 150 7.71 -19.36 25.01
N ALA A 151 6.51 -18.78 24.93
CA ALA A 151 5.42 -19.17 25.82
C ALA A 151 4.99 -20.62 25.54
N LEU A 152 4.79 -20.97 24.27
CA LEU A 152 4.39 -22.32 23.86
C LEU A 152 5.42 -23.39 24.22
N ALA A 153 6.71 -23.07 24.11
CA ALA A 153 7.81 -24.00 24.42
C ALA A 153 7.93 -24.40 25.90
N LYS A 154 7.20 -23.72 26.80
CA LYS A 154 7.06 -24.15 28.20
C LYS A 154 6.16 -25.38 28.34
N GLU A 155 5.20 -25.53 27.43
CA GLU A 155 4.20 -26.59 27.44
C GLU A 155 4.53 -27.68 26.41
N PHE A 156 5.09 -27.31 25.25
CA PHE A 156 5.35 -28.22 24.13
C PHE A 156 6.83 -28.20 23.74
N HIS A 157 7.52 -29.33 23.94
CA HIS A 157 8.95 -29.43 23.67
C HIS A 157 9.30 -29.24 22.18
N GLU A 158 8.39 -29.58 21.29
CA GLU A 158 8.48 -29.45 19.83
C GLU A 158 8.66 -27.99 19.40
N ALA A 159 8.10 -27.03 20.16
CA ALA A 159 8.22 -25.61 19.86
C ALA A 159 9.64 -25.07 20.04
N LYS A 160 10.55 -25.79 20.71
CA LYS A 160 11.96 -25.39 20.84
C LYS A 160 12.69 -25.36 19.50
N ALA A 161 12.37 -26.28 18.60
CA ALA A 161 12.93 -26.28 17.24
C ALA A 161 12.47 -25.03 16.46
N ALA A 162 11.21 -24.64 16.63
CA ALA A 162 10.65 -23.45 15.98
C ALA A 162 11.32 -22.15 16.46
N ILE A 163 11.66 -22.04 17.75
CA ILE A 163 12.41 -20.88 18.28
C ILE A 163 13.74 -20.71 17.54
N LYS A 164 14.49 -21.81 17.35
CA LYS A 164 15.77 -21.77 16.63
C LYS A 164 15.60 -21.29 15.18
N GLN A 165 14.54 -21.74 14.49
CA GLN A 165 14.26 -21.30 13.12
C GLN A 165 13.93 -19.80 13.05
N VAL A 166 13.15 -19.30 14.01
CA VAL A 166 12.81 -17.87 14.09
C VAL A 166 14.05 -17.01 14.38
N GLU A 167 14.99 -17.50 15.18
CA GLU A 167 16.27 -16.80 15.41
C GLU A 167 17.17 -16.75 14.17
N LEU A 168 17.19 -17.82 13.37
CA LEU A 168 17.90 -17.83 12.09
C LEU A 168 17.26 -16.86 11.11
N LEU A 169 15.93 -16.85 11.00
CA LEU A 169 15.18 -15.91 10.17
C LEU A 169 15.47 -14.44 10.53
N ALA A 170 15.51 -14.12 11.82
CA ALA A 170 15.86 -12.78 12.29
C ALA A 170 17.27 -12.37 11.84
N ARG A 171 18.24 -13.29 11.97
CA ARG A 171 19.63 -13.05 11.61
C ARG A 171 19.79 -12.82 10.11
N ASP A 172 19.18 -13.67 9.30
CA ASP A 172 19.27 -13.56 7.84
C ASP A 172 18.62 -12.26 7.33
N ALA A 173 17.48 -11.88 7.92
CA ALA A 173 16.84 -10.60 7.65
C ALA A 173 17.77 -9.42 7.99
N GLN A 174 18.42 -9.43 9.18
CA GLN A 174 19.38 -8.39 9.57
C GLN A 174 20.58 -8.31 8.61
N VAL A 175 21.16 -9.44 8.22
CA VAL A 175 22.27 -9.49 7.26
C VAL A 175 21.86 -8.87 5.92
N ARG A 176 20.64 -9.16 5.45
CA ARG A 176 20.12 -8.60 4.19
C ARG A 176 19.99 -7.09 4.26
N VAL A 177 19.53 -6.54 5.39
CA VAL A 177 19.42 -5.09 5.62
C VAL A 177 20.80 -4.42 5.57
N SER A 178 21.76 -4.91 6.36
CA SER A 178 23.11 -4.34 6.39
C SER A 178 23.84 -4.43 5.04
N SER A 179 23.57 -5.48 4.27
CA SER A 179 24.17 -5.67 2.94
C SER A 179 23.65 -4.67 1.91
N GLU A 180 22.37 -4.27 1.98
CA GLU A 180 21.84 -3.24 1.07
C GLU A 180 22.27 -1.83 1.43
N GLU A 181 22.38 -1.48 2.71
CA GLU A 181 22.93 -0.19 3.13
C GLU A 181 24.36 0.02 2.57
N LEU A 182 25.16 -1.06 2.54
CA LEU A 182 26.48 -1.09 1.92
C LEU A 182 26.46 -0.98 0.38
N LEU A 183 25.41 -1.45 -0.29
CA LEU A 183 25.27 -1.34 -1.75
C LEU A 183 24.73 0.02 -2.18
N PHE A 184 23.82 0.61 -1.42
CA PHE A 184 23.22 1.92 -1.71
C PHE A 184 24.20 3.07 -1.47
N SER A 185 25.06 2.98 -0.46
CA SER A 185 26.17 3.92 -0.24
C SER A 185 27.21 3.93 -1.37
N ARG A 186 27.17 2.96 -2.30
CA ARG A 186 28.13 2.80 -3.41
C ARG A 186 27.57 3.16 -4.78
N ARG A 187 26.30 3.58 -4.93
CA ARG A 187 25.73 3.97 -6.24
C ARG A 187 25.94 5.47 -6.52
N PRO A 188 26.47 5.87 -7.70
CA PRO A 188 26.48 7.27 -8.12
C PRO A 188 25.06 7.75 -8.46
N SER A 189 24.77 9.02 -8.16
CA SER A 189 23.49 9.68 -8.46
C SER A 189 23.27 9.83 -9.97
N HIS A 190 22.23 9.21 -10.51
CA HIS A 190 21.74 9.52 -11.85
C HIS A 190 20.67 10.61 -11.76
N HIS A 191 20.91 11.71 -12.48
CA HIS A 191 20.02 12.87 -12.60
C HIS A 191 18.73 12.50 -13.35
N THR A 192 17.58 12.90 -12.81
CA THR A 192 16.29 12.95 -13.54
C THR A 192 15.78 14.39 -13.55
N GLU A 193 15.63 14.95 -14.74
CA GLU A 193 15.09 16.30 -14.99
C GLU A 193 13.57 16.37 -14.67
N PRO A 194 13.05 17.50 -14.15
CA PRO A 194 11.64 17.66 -13.80
C PRO A 194 10.76 18.03 -15.00
N PHE A 195 9.55 17.44 -15.04
CA PHE A 195 8.51 17.74 -16.02
C PHE A 195 7.70 18.99 -15.60
N ASP A 196 7.53 19.94 -16.53
CA ASP A 196 6.81 21.20 -16.37
C ASP A 196 5.31 21.04 -16.66
N THR A 197 4.45 21.52 -15.76
CA THR A 197 2.98 21.50 -15.93
C THR A 197 2.38 22.85 -15.54
N THR A 198 2.52 23.87 -16.38
CA THR A 198 1.74 25.10 -16.27
C THR A 198 0.53 25.11 -17.22
N GLY A 199 -0.66 25.27 -16.66
CA GLY A 199 -1.80 25.88 -17.34
C GLY A 199 -3.10 25.09 -17.27
N ILE A 200 -4.08 25.60 -16.52
CA ILE A 200 -5.48 25.89 -16.93
C ILE A 200 -6.27 26.35 -15.68
N PRO A 201 -7.15 27.37 -15.77
CA PRO A 201 -7.75 28.04 -14.61
C PRO A 201 -9.06 27.38 -14.12
N LEU A 202 -9.37 27.53 -12.83
CA LEU A 202 -10.58 27.04 -12.17
C LEU A 202 -11.59 28.18 -11.92
N SER A 203 -12.89 27.87 -12.01
CA SER A 203 -14.02 28.68 -11.50
C SER A 203 -14.75 27.94 -10.37
N PRO A 204 -15.48 28.61 -9.45
CA PRO A 204 -15.96 28.05 -8.18
C PRO A 204 -17.49 27.80 -8.17
N PRO A 205 -18.15 27.51 -7.03
CA PRO A 205 -18.05 26.36 -6.12
C PRO A 205 -19.45 25.72 -5.84
N SER A 206 -19.57 24.57 -5.16
CA SER A 206 -20.68 24.35 -4.22
C SER A 206 -20.42 23.22 -3.24
N THR A 207 -20.66 23.52 -1.96
CA THR A 207 -20.50 22.66 -0.79
C THR A 207 -21.48 21.49 -0.77
N ALA A 208 -20.98 20.26 -0.61
CA ALA A 208 -21.41 19.28 0.39
C ALA A 208 -20.85 17.88 0.06
N ASP A 209 -19.60 17.55 0.41
CA ASP A 209 -19.10 16.18 0.19
C ASP A 209 -18.17 15.73 1.32
N SER A 210 -18.70 14.91 2.23
CA SER A 210 -17.91 13.97 3.02
C SER A 210 -17.95 12.60 2.32
N TRP A 211 -16.80 11.90 2.28
CA TRP A 211 -16.50 10.50 1.84
C TRP A 211 -16.16 10.27 0.34
N PRO A 212 -15.28 9.31 -0.09
CA PRO A 212 -14.30 8.38 0.55
C PRO A 212 -12.81 8.50 0.05
N TRP A 213 -11.86 7.57 0.39
CA TRP A 213 -10.36 7.63 0.16
C TRP A 213 -9.72 6.30 -0.38
N ILE A 214 -8.39 6.16 -0.52
CA ILE A 214 -7.71 4.89 -0.91
C ILE A 214 -7.14 4.10 0.26
N ALA A 215 -7.27 2.78 0.20
CA ALA A 215 -6.46 1.81 0.96
C ALA A 215 -5.86 0.77 0.00
N ALA A 216 -4.59 0.43 0.17
CA ALA A 216 -3.99 -0.75 -0.48
C ALA A 216 -3.60 -1.80 0.56
N SER A 217 -3.61 -3.05 0.12
CA SER A 217 -3.16 -4.23 0.84
C SER A 217 -2.16 -5.04 0.00
#